data_AF-U2EUC6-F1
#
_entry.id   AF-U2EUC6-F1
#
_cell.length_a   1.000
_cell.length_b   1.000
_cell.length_c   1.000
_cell.angle_alpha   90.00
_cell.angle_beta   90.00
_cell.angle_gamma   90.00
#
_symmetry.space_group_name_H-M   'P 1'
#
loop_
_entity.id
_entity.type
_entity.pdbx_description
1 polymer ?
#
loop_
_entity_poly.entity_id
_entity_poly.type
_entity_poly.pdbx_seq_one_letter_code
_entity_poly.pdbx_strand_id
1 'polypeptide(L)'
;MNQKIWELFEAKKILLRDLKRLDLSEFTKKRSLEAFFGVDTKNFYEIVFLRSAKSRLLLKEASEINEICTKFEEKFQTKIKKRVIFYNSQICSKSLNYFKEEGWSCYDFV
;
A
#
# COMPACT_ATOMS: atom_id res chain seq x y z
N MET A 1 6.27 -9.86 14.23
CA MET A 1 6.25 -9.52 12.79
C MET A 1 4.99 -10.17 12.21
N ASN A 2 4.10 -9.41 11.56
CA ASN A 2 2.76 -9.89 11.15
C ASN A 2 2.87 -11.03 10.13
N GLN A 3 2.54 -12.28 10.49
CA GLN A 3 2.59 -13.44 9.58
C GLN A 3 1.77 -13.23 8.28
N LYS A 4 0.66 -12.49 8.38
CA LYS A 4 -0.25 -12.20 7.26
C LYS A 4 0.37 -11.46 6.09
N ILE A 5 1.35 -10.57 6.31
CA ILE A 5 1.96 -9.81 5.20
C ILE A 5 2.76 -10.73 4.27
N TRP A 6 3.43 -11.73 4.84
CA TRP A 6 4.27 -12.68 4.11
C TRP A 6 3.42 -13.60 3.23
N GLU A 7 2.29 -14.08 3.76
CA GLU A 7 1.32 -14.89 3.01
C GLU A 7 0.77 -14.11 1.81
N LEU A 8 0.45 -12.82 2.00
CA LEU A 8 -0.03 -11.96 0.91
C LEU A 8 1.04 -11.72 -0.15
N PHE A 9 2.28 -11.52 0.27
CA PHE A 9 3.40 -11.32 -0.65
C PHE A 9 3.68 -12.59 -1.45
N GLU A 10 3.69 -13.74 -0.80
CA GLU A 10 3.86 -15.03 -1.46
C GLU A 10 2.72 -15.32 -2.45
N ALA A 11 1.47 -15.13 -2.03
CA ALA A 11 0.29 -15.36 -2.87
C ALA A 11 0.28 -14.47 -4.13
N LYS A 12 0.82 -13.26 -4.04
CA LYS A 12 0.94 -12.33 -5.19
C LYS A 12 2.32 -12.29 -5.83
N LYS A 13 3.24 -13.17 -5.41
CA LYS A 13 4.64 -13.24 -5.88
C LYS A 13 5.38 -11.90 -5.79
N ILE A 14 5.10 -11.13 -4.75
CA ILE A 14 5.78 -9.86 -4.43
C ILE A 14 7.06 -10.18 -3.67
N LEU A 15 8.19 -10.03 -4.35
CA LEU A 15 9.52 -10.26 -3.79
C LEU A 15 10.23 -8.93 -3.59
N LEU A 16 10.31 -8.50 -2.33
CA LEU A 16 10.96 -7.25 -1.94
C LEU A 16 12.23 -7.54 -1.15
N ARG A 17 13.34 -6.98 -1.62
CA ARG A 17 14.58 -6.84 -0.87
C ARG A 17 14.50 -5.61 0.02
N ASP A 18 15.25 -5.62 1.12
CA ASP A 18 15.31 -4.52 2.08
C ASP A 18 13.94 -4.04 2.56
N LEU A 19 13.04 -4.99 2.86
CA LEU A 19 11.71 -4.69 3.33
C LEU A 19 11.76 -3.89 4.65
N LYS A 20 11.27 -2.66 4.60
CA LYS A 20 11.16 -1.75 5.74
C LYS A 20 9.70 -1.46 6.00
N ARG A 21 9.27 -1.61 7.24
CA ARG A 21 7.98 -1.09 7.68
C ARG A 21 8.11 0.42 7.86
N LEU A 22 7.22 1.17 7.24
CA LEU A 22 7.16 2.62 7.40
C LEU A 22 6.31 2.98 8.60
N ASP A 23 6.79 3.93 9.39
CA ASP A 23 5.96 4.53 10.42
C ASP A 23 5.03 5.56 9.80
N LEU A 24 3.75 5.20 9.73
CA LEU A 24 2.71 6.08 9.20
C LEU A 24 2.20 7.08 10.23
N SER A 25 2.67 7.04 11.49
CA SER A 25 2.21 7.92 12.57
C SER A 25 2.37 9.41 12.24
N GLU A 26 3.36 9.76 11.42
CA GLU A 26 3.58 11.12 10.93
C GLU A 26 2.54 11.57 9.89
N PHE A 27 1.95 10.63 9.14
CA PHE A 27 1.05 10.92 8.03
C PHE A 27 -0.43 10.63 8.35
N THR A 28 -0.70 9.64 9.20
CA THR A 28 -2.05 9.27 9.61
C THR A 28 -2.07 8.66 11.00
N LYS A 29 -3.15 8.91 11.74
CA LYS A 29 -3.41 8.28 13.05
C LYS A 29 -4.06 6.90 12.94
N LYS A 30 -4.33 6.42 11.72
CA LYS A 30 -5.03 5.16 11.45
C LYS A 30 -4.11 3.95 11.71
N ARG A 31 -4.38 3.24 12.81
CA ARG A 31 -3.69 1.96 13.13
C ARG A 31 -4.05 0.81 12.20
N SER A 32 -5.13 0.95 11.43
CA SER A 32 -5.60 -0.04 10.47
C SER A 32 -4.89 0.03 9.11
N LEU A 33 -3.90 0.92 8.96
CA LEU A 33 -3.10 1.05 7.77
C LEU A 33 -1.64 0.83 8.14
N GLU A 34 -1.01 -0.13 7.48
CA GLU A 34 0.42 -0.39 7.58
C GLU A 34 1.03 -0.16 6.20
N ALA A 35 2.24 0.38 6.14
CA ALA A 35 2.98 0.53 4.89
C ALA A 35 4.33 -0.18 4.98
N PHE A 36 4.70 -0.81 3.89
CA PHE A 36 5.94 -1.53 3.72
C PHE A 36 6.60 -1.02 2.44
N PHE A 37 7.89 -0.77 2.52
CA PHE A 37 8.68 -0.27 1.42
C PHE A 37 9.85 -1.20 1.19
N GLY A 38 10.18 -1.46 -0.08
CA GLY A 38 11.32 -2.29 -0.42
C GLY A 38 11.70 -2.14 -1.89
N VAL A 39 12.62 -3.00 -2.31
CA VAL A 39 13.15 -2.99 -3.67
C VAL A 39 12.82 -4.32 -4.34
N ASP A 40 12.10 -4.27 -5.45
CA ASP A 40 11.83 -5.43 -6.30
C ASP A 40 13.13 -6.10 -6.79
N THR A 41 13.03 -7.35 -7.20
CA THR A 41 14.00 -8.10 -8.02
C THR A 41 14.54 -7.28 -9.21
N LYS A 42 13.72 -6.39 -9.79
CA LYS A 42 14.11 -5.50 -10.90
C LYS A 42 14.78 -4.18 -10.47
N ASN A 43 15.22 -4.05 -9.22
CA ASN A 43 15.79 -2.82 -8.64
C ASN A 43 14.83 -1.61 -8.67
N PHE A 44 13.51 -1.85 -8.67
CA PHE A 44 12.54 -0.77 -8.58
C PHE A 44 12.02 -0.66 -7.15
N TYR A 45 11.89 0.58 -6.68
CA TYR A 45 11.24 0.87 -5.41
C TYR A 45 9.75 0.57 -5.51
N GLU A 46 9.29 -0.21 -4.54
CA GLU A 46 7.92 -0.68 -4.42
C GLU A 46 7.40 -0.41 -3.01
N ILE A 47 6.20 0.12 -2.94
CA ILE A 47 5.48 0.34 -1.68
C ILE A 47 4.23 -0.52 -1.66
N VAL A 48 3.98 -1.12 -0.50
CA VAL A 48 2.85 -1.98 -0.24
C VAL A 48 2.11 -1.48 0.98
N PHE A 49 0.86 -1.11 0.80
CA PHE A 49 -0.05 -0.76 1.88
C PHE A 49 -0.90 -1.96 2.26
N LEU A 50 -1.00 -2.23 3.55
CA LEU A 50 -1.90 -3.23 4.12
C LEU A 50 -2.97 -2.51 4.93
N ARG A 51 -4.22 -2.60 4.47
CA ARG A 51 -5.39 -2.07 5.14
C ARG A 51 -6.17 -3.19 5.80
N SER A 52 -6.34 -3.09 7.12
CA SER A 52 -7.00 -4.11 7.96
C SER A 52 -8.35 -3.65 8.56
N ALA A 53 -9.00 -2.65 7.96
CA ALA A 53 -10.29 -2.13 8.42
C ALA A 53 -11.48 -2.89 7.82
N LYS A 54 -12.46 -3.23 8.66
CA LYS A 54 -13.72 -3.91 8.25
C LYS A 54 -14.64 -3.04 7.40
N SER A 55 -14.50 -1.72 7.47
CA SER A 55 -15.33 -0.76 6.75
C SER A 55 -14.95 -0.69 5.28
N ARG A 56 -15.93 -0.36 4.43
CA ARG A 56 -15.74 -0.15 2.99
C ARG A 56 -14.68 0.93 2.73
N LEU A 57 -13.75 0.67 1.82
CA LEU A 57 -12.77 1.66 1.37
C LEU A 57 -13.45 2.67 0.45
N LEU A 58 -13.43 3.94 0.86
CA LEU A 58 -14.07 5.08 0.17
C LEU A 58 -13.04 5.96 -0.55
N LEU A 59 -13.51 6.80 -1.47
CA LEU A 59 -12.63 7.62 -2.32
C LEU A 59 -11.72 8.54 -1.51
N LYS A 60 -12.24 9.13 -0.43
CA LYS A 60 -11.45 9.96 0.50
C LYS A 60 -10.26 9.20 1.07
N GLU A 61 -10.48 7.94 1.47
CA GLU A 61 -9.43 7.09 2.02
C GLU A 61 -8.43 6.66 0.94
N ALA A 62 -8.88 6.41 -0.29
CA ALA A 62 -8.00 6.13 -1.42
C ALA A 62 -7.08 7.32 -1.74
N SER A 63 -7.64 8.54 -1.76
CA SER A 63 -6.89 9.78 -1.96
C SER A 63 -5.86 9.99 -0.85
N GLU A 64 -6.25 9.79 0.42
CA GLU A 64 -5.33 9.87 1.56
C GLU A 64 -4.15 8.91 1.41
N ILE A 65 -4.39 7.66 1.00
CA ILE A 65 -3.32 6.67 0.79
C ILE A 65 -2.35 7.12 -0.31
N ASN A 66 -2.88 7.67 -1.40
CA ASN A 66 -2.05 8.19 -2.48
C ASN A 66 -1.22 9.41 -2.03
N GLU A 67 -1.83 10.34 -1.28
CA GLU A 67 -1.12 11.49 -0.71
C GLU A 67 0.00 11.07 0.26
N ILE A 68 -0.23 10.04 1.09
CA ILE A 68 0.81 9.48 1.97
C ILE A 68 1.97 8.95 1.13
N CYS A 69 1.68 8.24 0.03
CA CYS A 69 2.71 7.76 -0.88
C CYS A 69 3.50 8.92 -1.50
N THR A 70 2.84 9.96 -2.00
CA THR A 70 3.51 11.13 -2.59
C THR A 70 4.41 11.85 -1.57
N LYS A 71 3.90 12.09 -0.35
CA LYS A 71 4.72 12.70 0.72
C LYS A 71 5.92 11.85 1.09
N PHE A 72 5.80 10.52 1.01
CA PHE A 72 6.92 9.61 1.20
C PHE A 72 7.94 9.73 0.06
N GLU A 73 7.50 9.75 -1.20
CA GLU A 73 8.39 9.96 -2.34
C GLU A 73 9.17 11.28 -2.24
N GLU A 74 8.50 12.36 -1.82
CA GLU A 74 9.11 13.67 -1.60
C GLU A 74 10.12 13.66 -0.44
N LYS A 75 9.71 13.12 0.73
CA LYS A 75 10.56 13.08 1.95
C LYS A 75 11.83 12.27 1.74
N PHE A 76 11.73 11.14 1.05
CA PHE A 76 12.84 10.22 0.83
C PHE A 76 13.52 10.41 -0.53
N GLN A 77 13.11 11.43 -1.30
CA GLN A 77 13.58 11.71 -2.67
C GLN A 77 13.65 10.44 -3.54
N THR A 78 12.67 9.56 -3.36
CA THR A 78 12.66 8.23 -3.94
C THR A 78 11.42 8.06 -4.80
N LYS A 79 11.61 7.75 -6.09
CA LYS A 79 10.50 7.52 -7.01
C LYS A 79 10.00 6.08 -6.88
N ILE A 80 8.79 5.90 -6.36
CA ILE A 80 8.17 4.59 -6.22
C ILE A 80 7.48 4.25 -7.54
N LYS A 81 8.03 3.25 -8.26
CA LYS A 81 7.46 2.82 -9.54
C LYS A 81 6.29 1.86 -9.37
N LYS A 82 6.25 1.13 -8.26
CA LYS A 82 5.24 0.10 -8.01
C LYS A 82 4.51 0.39 -6.71
N ARG A 83 3.20 0.49 -6.80
CA ARG A 83 2.33 0.82 -5.68
C ARG A 83 1.29 -0.27 -5.55
N VAL A 84 1.23 -0.90 -4.39
CA VAL A 84 0.33 -2.02 -4.12
C VAL A 84 -0.49 -1.72 -2.88
N ILE A 85 -1.77 -2.08 -2.92
CA ILE A 85 -2.65 -2.03 -1.77
C ILE A 85 -3.37 -3.37 -1.57
N PHE A 86 -3.22 -3.91 -0.37
CA PHE A 86 -3.99 -5.02 0.16
C PHE A 86 -5.10 -4.52 1.07
N TYR A 87 -6.31 -5.05 0.91
CA TYR A 87 -7.46 -4.67 1.74
C TYR A 87 -8.36 -5.86 2.08
N ASN A 88 -8.93 -5.87 3.29
CA ASN A 88 -9.83 -6.91 3.80
C ASN A 88 -11.30 -6.47 3.87
N SER A 89 -11.73 -5.61 2.96
CA SER A 89 -13.09 -5.06 2.95
C SER A 89 -13.59 -4.83 1.53
N GLN A 90 -14.87 -4.57 1.34
CA GLN A 90 -15.35 -4.07 0.06
C GLN A 90 -14.67 -2.73 -0.31
N ILE A 91 -14.34 -2.56 -1.58
CA ILE A 91 -13.91 -1.28 -2.15
C ILE A 91 -15.03 -0.71 -3.02
N CYS A 92 -15.25 0.60 -2.97
CA CYS A 92 -16.21 1.21 -3.90
C CYS A 92 -15.59 1.33 -5.30
N SER A 93 -16.40 1.21 -6.35
CA SER A 93 -15.92 1.24 -7.74
C SER A 93 -15.15 2.53 -8.06
N LYS A 94 -15.55 3.67 -7.46
CA LYS A 94 -14.84 4.94 -7.60
C LYS A 94 -13.42 4.89 -7.04
N SER A 95 -13.23 4.32 -5.85
CA SER A 95 -11.90 4.14 -5.26
C SER A 95 -11.04 3.19 -6.08
N LEU A 96 -11.61 2.10 -6.59
CA LEU A 96 -10.87 1.15 -7.42
C LEU A 96 -10.40 1.80 -8.72
N ASN A 97 -11.25 2.60 -9.36
CA ASN A 97 -10.88 3.33 -10.57
C ASN A 97 -9.80 4.37 -10.28
N TYR A 98 -9.94 5.14 -9.20
CA TYR A 98 -8.93 6.10 -8.77
C TYR A 98 -7.55 5.44 -8.58
N PHE A 99 -7.50 4.31 -7.87
CA PHE A 99 -6.25 3.57 -7.69
C PHE A 99 -5.65 3.12 -9.03
N LYS A 100 -6.47 2.61 -9.96
CA LYS A 100 -5.99 2.19 -11.29
C LYS A 100 -5.42 3.37 -12.10
N GLU A 101 -6.09 4.52 -12.06
CA GLU A 101 -5.63 5.75 -12.72
C GLU A 101 -4.29 6.22 -12.16
N GLU A 102 -4.12 6.11 -10.85
CA GLU A 102 -2.87 6.42 -10.13
C GLU A 102 -1.80 5.30 -10.22
N GLY A 103 -2.06 4.24 -10.99
CA GLY A 103 -1.11 3.15 -11.25
C GLY A 103 -0.95 2.13 -10.12
N TRP A 104 -1.92 2.03 -9.21
CA TRP A 104 -1.90 1.08 -8.09
C TRP A 104 -2.42 -0.30 -8.48
N SER A 105 -1.76 -1.32 -7.93
CA SER A 105 -2.25 -2.70 -7.92
C SER A 105 -3.09 -2.94 -6.67
N CYS A 106 -4.34 -3.31 -6.86
CA CYS A 106 -5.31 -3.51 -5.77
C CYS A 106 -5.60 -5.01 -5.59
N TYR A 107 -5.41 -5.51 -4.37
CA TYR A 107 -5.68 -6.91 -4.03
C TYR A 107 -6.57 -7.02 -2.79
N ASP A 108 -7.71 -7.65 -2.94
CA ASP A 108 -8.52 -8.10 -1.83
C ASP A 108 -7.96 -9.39 -1.22
N PHE A 109 -8.06 -9.51 0.10
CA PHE A 109 -7.75 -10.73 0.85
C PHE A 109 -8.85 -11.07 1.85
N VAL A 110 -10.08 -10.74 1.47
CA VAL A 110 -11.32 -11.04 2.22
C VAL A 110 -11.52 -12.54 2.32
#